data_AF-A0A6P0XKU3-F1
#
_entry.id   AF-A0A6P0XKU3-F1
#
_cell.length_a   1.000
_cell.length_b   1.000
_cell.length_c   1.000
_cell.angle_alpha   90.00
_cell.angle_beta   90.00
_cell.angle_gamma   90.00
#
_symmetry.space_group_name_H-M   'P 1'
#
loop_
_entity.id
_entity.type
_entity.pdbx_description
1 polymer ?
#
loop_
_entity_poly.entity_id
_entity_poly.type
_entity_poly.pdbx_seq_one_letter_code
_entity_poly.pdbx_strand_id
1 'polypeptide(L)'
;MNIDKSIIFSPCILTPSTSLNEAINLMTKAKGSSCQVSYSDHRIPTSKNVSQTSSCILIVENKKLVGILTERDLVKLTIQGKILQNTVISELMTTPVISLPYEEFSDLYIAYNLMRRYRIRHLPILDIYSYPIGLVTLSSLRQTLSPRYFLRFREIDEVMTRNVIWDVPSTSVMEIAKKMVFNKVSCVLLVEDKSDILIPLGIITEKDIIQFQSLELNLKELTAEQVMSCPLFCLKPENNLLQVYQKMEESRIRRLVITGEKEELLGIITETDLANMIDPIEMSGLLEILQHRVNQLEDEKAFLLEKQGLELHQALEENQFELYYQPQFNLREKNVFGAEALIRWNSPEKDRIPPTEFIPLAEKTGLIIPLGQWILETACKQIKDWQKEGLPNLEIAINISSKQFHQPNLAEEILKILKKYEIEPQCLKLELTESLLVQNIDMTLEQFKILKKAKIEISIDDFGTGYASLGYLQHFDFNTLKIDRSFVKDIHKNLKNAAITSAIIRMAKQLGFQVVAEGVETQEESDFLYAHGCELIQGYLISRPLSARDFSKFITALSEKIK
;
A
#
# COMPACT_ATOMS: atom_id res chain seq x y z
N MET A 1 -1.16 -18.71 5.66
CA MET A 1 -2.21 -18.27 6.62
C MET A 1 -2.11 -19.12 7.87
N ASN A 2 -2.32 -18.58 9.07
CA ASN A 2 -2.31 -19.36 10.31
C ASN A 2 -3.68 -20.05 10.49
N ILE A 3 -3.71 -21.39 10.35
CA ILE A 3 -4.93 -22.22 10.46
C ILE A 3 -5.54 -22.19 11.87
N ASP A 4 -4.72 -22.02 12.92
CA ASP A 4 -5.17 -22.04 14.32
C ASP A 4 -6.13 -20.90 14.63
N LYS A 5 -6.00 -19.77 13.93
CA LYS A 5 -6.93 -18.64 14.06
C LYS A 5 -8.36 -19.00 13.64
N SER A 6 -8.53 -20.06 12.83
CA SER A 6 -9.85 -20.53 12.39
C SER A 6 -10.48 -21.57 13.32
N ILE A 7 -9.72 -22.11 14.28
CA ILE A 7 -10.16 -23.16 15.19
C ILE A 7 -10.70 -22.55 16.49
N ILE A 8 -11.92 -22.92 16.85
CA ILE A 8 -12.50 -22.64 18.16
C ILE A 8 -12.07 -23.76 19.11
N PHE A 9 -11.05 -23.52 19.94
CA PHE A 9 -10.47 -24.52 20.86
C PHE A 9 -11.31 -24.83 22.11
N SER A 10 -12.43 -24.13 22.31
CA SER A 10 -13.33 -24.37 23.44
C SER A 10 -14.77 -24.55 22.97
N PRO A 11 -15.06 -25.58 22.15
CA PRO A 11 -16.42 -25.87 21.73
C PRO A 11 -17.26 -26.35 22.92
N CYS A 12 -18.58 -26.15 22.86
CA CYS A 12 -19.49 -26.73 23.83
C CYS A 12 -19.53 -28.25 23.67
N ILE A 13 -19.19 -28.99 24.73
CA ILE A 13 -19.12 -30.45 24.76
C ILE A 13 -20.08 -30.99 25.83
N LEU A 14 -20.89 -31.99 25.49
CA LEU A 14 -21.79 -32.71 26.41
C LEU A 14 -21.63 -34.23 26.28
N THR A 15 -22.17 -34.98 27.24
CA THR A 15 -22.21 -36.45 27.19
C THR A 15 -23.52 -36.95 26.56
N PRO A 16 -23.57 -38.17 26.01
CA PRO A 16 -24.79 -38.69 25.38
C PRO A 16 -25.98 -38.83 26.34
N SER A 17 -25.69 -39.03 27.63
CA SER A 17 -26.65 -39.14 28.73
C SER A 17 -27.22 -37.80 29.21
N THR A 18 -26.68 -36.67 28.74
CA THR A 18 -27.16 -35.35 29.15
C THR A 18 -28.61 -35.13 28.68
N SER A 19 -29.40 -34.44 29.51
CA SER A 19 -30.79 -34.11 29.17
C SER A 19 -30.86 -33.08 28.04
N LEU A 20 -31.87 -33.19 27.19
CA LEU A 20 -32.08 -32.23 26.09
C LEU A 20 -32.33 -30.79 26.58
N ASN A 21 -32.98 -30.62 27.73
CA ASN A 21 -33.21 -29.31 28.34
C ASN A 21 -31.90 -28.58 28.68
N GLU A 22 -30.91 -29.32 29.18
CA GLU A 22 -29.59 -28.76 29.47
C GLU A 22 -28.88 -28.31 28.19
N ALA A 23 -28.96 -29.11 27.12
CA ALA A 23 -28.43 -28.75 25.81
C ALA A 23 -29.10 -27.49 25.21
N ILE A 24 -30.43 -27.41 25.30
CA ILE A 24 -31.21 -26.24 24.84
C ILE A 24 -30.79 -24.98 25.60
N ASN A 25 -30.65 -25.06 26.93
CA ASN A 25 -30.21 -23.93 27.76
C ASN A 25 -28.80 -23.43 27.37
N LEU A 26 -27.89 -24.33 27.00
CA LEU A 26 -26.55 -23.95 26.54
C LEU A 26 -26.57 -23.29 25.16
N MET A 27 -27.45 -23.71 24.25
CA MET A 27 -27.62 -23.08 22.94
C MET A 27 -28.35 -21.72 23.00
N THR A 28 -29.26 -21.55 23.95
CA THR A 28 -30.14 -20.36 24.06
C THR A 28 -29.60 -19.24 24.97
N LYS A 29 -28.59 -19.50 25.81
CA LYS A 29 -27.98 -18.47 26.67
C LYS A 29 -27.38 -17.30 25.89
N ALA A 30 -28.14 -16.20 25.76
CA ALA A 30 -27.64 -14.85 25.47
C ALA A 30 -28.40 -13.79 26.31
N LYS A 31 -27.67 -13.14 27.24
CA LYS A 31 -28.00 -11.90 27.99
C LYS A 31 -29.32 -11.88 28.79
N GLY A 32 -29.23 -12.32 30.05
CA GLY A 32 -29.93 -11.64 31.14
C GLY A 32 -29.11 -10.43 31.61
N SER A 33 -29.40 -9.24 31.11
CA SER A 33 -29.04 -7.97 31.77
C SER A 33 -30.01 -6.90 31.32
N SER A 34 -30.85 -6.50 32.25
CA SER A 34 -31.72 -5.33 32.25
C SER A 34 -31.05 -4.07 31.71
N CYS A 35 -31.86 -3.21 31.10
CA CYS A 35 -31.61 -1.78 31.02
C CYS A 35 -31.15 -1.25 32.38
N GLN A 36 -29.97 -0.64 32.45
CA GLN A 36 -29.68 0.51 33.31
C GLN A 36 -28.48 1.27 32.72
N VAL A 37 -28.70 2.57 32.54
CA VAL A 37 -27.73 3.58 32.14
C VAL A 37 -26.87 3.96 33.34
N SER A 38 -25.54 3.97 33.22
CA SER A 38 -24.65 4.96 33.86
C SER A 38 -23.19 4.79 33.40
N TYR A 39 -22.53 5.94 33.24
CA TYR A 39 -21.17 6.16 32.72
C TYR A 39 -20.03 5.69 33.66
N SER A 40 -18.82 5.71 33.07
CA SER A 40 -17.44 5.68 33.62
C SER A 40 -16.97 4.36 34.25
N ASP A 41 -15.96 3.70 33.66
CA ASP A 41 -14.55 4.05 33.89
C ASP A 41 -13.59 3.21 33.03
N HIS A 42 -12.46 3.80 32.66
CA HIS A 42 -11.39 3.12 31.92
C HIS A 42 -10.74 2.02 32.77
N ARG A 43 -10.89 0.76 32.35
CA ARG A 43 -9.92 -0.33 32.60
C ARG A 43 -10.16 -1.47 31.62
N ILE A 44 -9.14 -1.81 30.86
CA ILE A 44 -9.09 -2.97 29.95
C ILE A 44 -9.16 -4.24 30.80
N PRO A 45 -10.15 -5.13 30.64
CA PRO A 45 -10.11 -6.47 31.22
C PRO A 45 -9.55 -7.44 30.17
N THR A 46 -8.31 -7.87 30.38
CA THR A 46 -7.71 -9.07 29.79
C THR A 46 -8.39 -10.31 30.36
N SER A 47 -9.46 -10.75 29.70
CA SER A 47 -9.95 -12.13 29.58
C SER A 47 -11.35 -12.03 29.02
N LYS A 48 -11.45 -12.07 27.68
CA LYS A 48 -12.74 -12.24 27.02
C LYS A 48 -13.23 -13.67 27.30
N ASN A 49 -13.88 -13.87 28.45
CA ASN A 49 -14.93 -14.87 28.57
C ASN A 49 -16.05 -14.47 27.60
N VAL A 50 -15.85 -14.80 26.32
CA VAL A 50 -16.89 -14.69 25.32
C VAL A 50 -17.89 -15.79 25.66
N SER A 51 -19.03 -15.42 26.23
CA SER A 51 -20.21 -16.29 26.23
C SER A 51 -20.65 -16.46 24.77
N GLN A 52 -19.99 -17.35 24.04
CA GLN A 52 -20.29 -17.65 22.65
C GLN A 52 -21.56 -18.50 22.64
N THR A 53 -22.66 -17.96 22.11
CA THR A 53 -23.85 -18.78 21.85
C THR A 53 -23.47 -19.84 20.82
N SER A 54 -23.38 -21.08 21.26
CA SER A 54 -22.93 -22.18 20.41
C SER A 54 -24.10 -22.65 19.55
N SER A 55 -24.02 -22.46 18.23
CA SER A 55 -25.01 -22.97 17.26
C SER A 55 -24.96 -24.49 17.05
N CYS A 56 -24.00 -25.15 17.71
CA CYS A 56 -23.88 -26.60 17.76
C CYS A 56 -23.24 -27.03 19.11
N ILE A 57 -23.48 -28.28 19.50
CA ILE A 57 -22.84 -28.93 20.65
C ILE A 57 -22.20 -30.23 20.16
N LEU A 58 -20.96 -30.48 20.57
CA LEU A 58 -20.25 -31.74 20.31
C LEU A 58 -20.58 -32.75 21.40
N ILE A 59 -20.89 -33.98 21.00
CA ILE A 59 -21.25 -35.04 21.95
C ILE A 59 -20.08 -36.00 22.05
N VAL A 60 -19.56 -36.15 23.26
CA VAL A 60 -18.34 -36.90 23.55
C VAL A 60 -18.60 -37.96 24.61
N GLU A 61 -18.18 -39.18 24.32
CA GLU A 61 -18.23 -40.31 25.24
C GLU A 61 -16.85 -40.97 25.31
N ASN A 62 -16.33 -41.21 26.50
CA ASN A 62 -14.97 -41.78 26.69
C ASN A 62 -13.89 -41.00 25.92
N LYS A 63 -13.97 -39.66 25.92
CA LYS A 63 -13.14 -38.71 25.17
C LYS A 63 -13.27 -38.75 23.64
N LYS A 64 -14.05 -39.67 23.06
CA LYS A 64 -14.27 -39.76 21.62
C LYS A 64 -15.50 -38.99 21.19
N LEU A 65 -15.41 -38.32 20.05
CA LEU A 65 -16.56 -37.67 19.41
C LEU A 65 -17.53 -38.74 18.88
N VAL A 66 -18.77 -38.73 19.38
CA VAL A 66 -19.80 -39.72 19.01
C VAL A 66 -21.00 -39.11 18.29
N GLY A 67 -21.20 -37.79 18.40
CA GLY A 67 -22.29 -37.09 17.74
C GLY A 67 -22.14 -35.58 17.72
N ILE A 68 -23.00 -34.91 16.95
CA ILE A 68 -23.15 -33.45 16.95
C ILE A 68 -24.63 -33.10 17.01
N LEU A 69 -24.98 -32.09 17.81
CA LEU A 69 -26.34 -31.56 17.91
C LEU A 69 -26.34 -30.13 17.36
N THR A 70 -27.29 -29.80 16.48
CA THR A 70 -27.42 -28.46 15.87
C THR A 70 -28.80 -27.86 16.11
N GLU A 71 -28.93 -26.54 15.91
CA GLU A 71 -30.22 -25.83 15.97
C GLU A 71 -31.31 -26.52 15.13
N ARG A 72 -30.96 -26.96 13.92
CA ARG A 72 -31.88 -27.63 12.99
C ARG A 72 -32.44 -28.93 13.54
N ASP A 73 -31.64 -29.69 14.28
CA ASP A 73 -32.08 -30.95 14.87
C ASP A 73 -33.10 -30.70 15.98
N LEU A 74 -32.93 -29.62 16.74
CA LEU A 74 -33.89 -29.17 17.74
C LEU A 74 -35.21 -28.72 17.12
N VAL A 75 -35.17 -27.92 16.04
CA VAL A 75 -36.39 -27.46 15.36
C VAL A 75 -37.22 -28.63 14.81
N LYS A 76 -36.57 -29.68 14.28
CA LYS A 76 -37.27 -30.91 13.84
C LYS A 76 -38.04 -31.58 14.97
N LEU A 77 -37.51 -31.54 16.19
CA LEU A 77 -38.16 -32.14 17.36
C LEU A 77 -39.35 -31.32 17.83
N THR A 78 -39.22 -30.00 17.79
CA THR A 78 -40.31 -29.07 18.10
C THR A 78 -41.56 -29.40 17.28
N ILE A 79 -41.38 -29.71 15.98
CA ILE A 79 -42.47 -30.06 15.06
C ILE A 79 -43.09 -31.43 15.39
N GLN A 80 -42.29 -32.39 15.88
CA GLN A 80 -42.76 -33.74 16.20
C GLN A 80 -43.55 -33.81 17.51
N GLY A 81 -43.62 -32.73 18.29
CA GLY A 81 -44.40 -32.67 19.53
C GLY A 81 -43.89 -33.61 20.64
N LYS A 82 -42.63 -34.07 20.55
CA LYS A 82 -42.01 -34.88 21.61
C LYS A 82 -41.79 -34.02 22.86
N ILE A 83 -42.20 -34.55 24.01
CA ILE A 83 -42.03 -33.91 25.31
C ILE A 83 -40.54 -33.92 25.68
N LEU A 84 -39.94 -32.74 25.82
CA LEU A 84 -38.51 -32.54 26.08
C LEU A 84 -38.01 -33.17 27.40
N GLN A 85 -38.92 -33.44 28.33
CA GLN A 85 -38.59 -33.74 29.73
C GLN A 85 -37.93 -35.12 29.95
N ASN A 86 -37.94 -36.04 28.98
CA ASN A 86 -37.33 -37.38 29.12
C ASN A 86 -36.47 -37.84 27.93
N THR A 87 -36.12 -36.95 26.98
CA THR A 87 -35.28 -37.32 25.83
C THR A 87 -33.81 -37.04 26.11
N VAL A 88 -32.96 -38.05 25.87
CA VAL A 88 -31.49 -37.92 25.94
C VAL A 88 -30.90 -37.51 24.60
N ILE A 89 -29.75 -36.85 24.61
CA ILE A 89 -29.12 -36.35 23.38
C ILE A 89 -28.73 -37.48 22.42
N SER A 90 -28.39 -38.67 22.93
CA SER A 90 -27.99 -39.82 22.12
C SER A 90 -29.04 -40.27 21.09
N GLU A 91 -30.33 -40.03 21.36
CA GLU A 91 -31.43 -40.38 20.45
C GLU A 91 -31.55 -39.41 19.25
N LEU A 92 -30.86 -38.28 19.30
CA LEU A 92 -31.12 -37.11 18.44
C LEU A 92 -29.88 -36.56 17.75
N MET A 93 -28.71 -36.84 18.29
CA MET A 93 -27.45 -36.39 17.72
C MET A 93 -27.29 -36.91 16.28
N THR A 94 -26.73 -36.06 15.42
CA THR A 94 -26.29 -36.50 14.09
C THR A 94 -25.07 -37.39 14.25
N THR A 95 -25.15 -38.60 13.71
CA THR A 95 -24.06 -39.59 13.67
C THR A 95 -24.13 -40.40 12.35
N PRO A 96 -23.00 -40.70 11.69
CA PRO A 96 -21.62 -40.34 12.04
C PRO A 96 -21.32 -38.84 11.83
N VAL A 97 -20.38 -38.30 12.62
CA VAL A 97 -19.96 -36.89 12.52
C VAL A 97 -18.87 -36.75 11.47
N ILE A 98 -19.05 -35.83 10.52
CA ILE A 98 -17.98 -35.43 9.60
C ILE A 98 -16.98 -34.59 10.38
N SER A 99 -15.72 -35.02 10.45
CA SER A 99 -14.64 -34.38 11.18
C SER A 99 -13.36 -34.32 10.34
N LEU A 100 -12.40 -33.50 10.74
CA LEU A 100 -11.09 -33.37 10.08
C LEU A 100 -9.97 -33.63 11.09
N PRO A 101 -9.07 -34.60 10.85
CA PRO A 101 -7.86 -34.75 11.66
C PRO A 101 -6.99 -33.49 11.58
N TYR A 102 -6.43 -33.06 12.70
CA TYR A 102 -5.60 -31.85 12.78
C TYR A 102 -4.36 -31.94 11.87
N GLU A 103 -3.77 -33.13 11.72
CA GLU A 103 -2.62 -33.36 10.85
C GLU A 103 -2.96 -33.21 9.35
N GLU A 104 -4.22 -33.47 8.97
CA GLU A 104 -4.72 -33.27 7.60
C GLU A 104 -5.16 -31.82 7.34
N PHE A 105 -5.28 -31.00 8.38
CA PHE A 105 -5.72 -29.62 8.25
C PHE A 105 -4.58 -28.68 7.84
N SER A 106 -3.96 -28.91 6.68
CA SER A 106 -2.81 -28.13 6.21
C SER A 106 -3.15 -26.72 5.73
N ASP A 107 -4.37 -26.51 5.21
CA ASP A 107 -4.87 -25.22 4.76
C ASP A 107 -6.37 -25.03 5.04
N LEU A 108 -6.81 -23.77 5.05
CA LEU A 108 -8.20 -23.39 5.30
C LEU A 108 -9.19 -23.91 4.24
N TYR A 109 -8.69 -24.20 3.03
CA TYR A 109 -9.51 -24.66 1.91
C TYR A 109 -9.93 -26.11 2.06
N ILE A 110 -9.12 -26.97 2.68
CA ILE A 110 -9.50 -28.35 3.01
C ILE A 110 -10.77 -28.36 3.88
N ALA A 111 -10.74 -27.61 4.99
CA ALA A 111 -11.90 -27.50 5.87
C ALA A 111 -13.11 -26.92 5.13
N TYR A 112 -12.92 -25.85 4.36
CA TYR A 112 -13.98 -25.24 3.57
C TYR A 112 -14.59 -26.20 2.53
N ASN A 113 -13.77 -26.94 1.80
CA ASN A 113 -14.21 -27.91 0.78
C ASN A 113 -14.99 -29.07 1.38
N LEU A 114 -14.55 -29.60 2.53
CA LEU A 114 -15.30 -30.61 3.28
C LEU A 114 -16.67 -30.06 3.71
N MET A 115 -16.69 -28.86 4.29
CA MET A 115 -17.93 -28.22 4.74
C MET A 115 -18.92 -28.02 3.59
N ARG A 116 -18.44 -27.55 2.43
CA ARG A 116 -19.24 -27.37 1.22
C ARG A 116 -19.74 -28.70 0.65
N ARG A 117 -18.86 -29.69 0.51
CA ARG A 117 -19.18 -31.03 -0.04
C ARG A 117 -20.27 -31.73 0.77
N TYR A 118 -20.17 -31.69 2.10
CA TYR A 118 -21.13 -32.32 3.01
C TYR A 118 -22.28 -31.40 3.42
N ARG A 119 -22.30 -30.14 2.96
CA ARG A 119 -23.30 -29.10 3.31
C ARG A 119 -23.47 -28.90 4.81
N ILE A 120 -22.35 -28.89 5.54
CA ILE A 120 -22.29 -28.69 6.99
C ILE A 120 -21.73 -27.31 7.33
N ARG A 121 -22.10 -26.77 8.50
CA ARG A 121 -21.66 -25.45 8.99
C ARG A 121 -20.66 -25.53 10.15
N HIS A 122 -20.41 -26.74 10.64
CA HIS A 122 -19.62 -27.05 11.84
C HIS A 122 -18.77 -28.27 11.53
N LEU A 123 -17.45 -28.13 11.59
CA LEU A 123 -16.48 -29.19 11.30
C LEU A 123 -15.57 -29.39 12.52
N PRO A 124 -15.79 -30.45 13.31
CA PRO A 124 -14.94 -30.78 14.45
C PRO A 124 -13.53 -31.16 13.99
N ILE A 125 -12.53 -30.68 14.73
CA ILE A 125 -11.12 -30.98 14.51
C ILE A 125 -10.64 -31.96 15.56
N LEU A 126 -10.01 -33.05 15.13
CA LEU A 126 -9.60 -34.17 15.99
C LEU A 126 -8.08 -34.27 16.11
N ASP A 127 -7.59 -34.73 17.27
CA ASP A 127 -6.19 -35.12 17.44
C ASP A 127 -5.91 -36.52 16.84
N ILE A 128 -4.65 -36.95 16.95
CA ILE A 128 -4.18 -38.28 16.53
C ILE A 128 -4.88 -39.45 17.24
N TYR A 129 -5.50 -39.19 18.39
CA TYR A 129 -6.26 -40.17 19.18
C TYR A 129 -7.77 -40.11 18.91
N SER A 130 -8.20 -39.31 17.93
CA SER A 130 -9.60 -39.03 17.60
C SER A 130 -10.39 -38.29 18.70
N TYR A 131 -9.70 -37.53 19.54
CA TYR A 131 -10.30 -36.65 20.53
C TYR A 131 -10.55 -35.26 19.93
N PRO A 132 -11.69 -34.61 20.21
CA PRO A 132 -11.97 -33.28 19.68
C PRO A 132 -11.05 -32.23 20.32
N ILE A 133 -10.22 -31.58 19.50
CA ILE A 133 -9.37 -30.45 19.88
C ILE A 133 -10.16 -29.14 19.76
N GLY A 134 -11.00 -29.02 18.75
CA GLY A 134 -11.70 -27.78 18.46
C GLY A 134 -12.75 -27.89 17.37
N LEU A 135 -13.25 -26.75 16.94
CA LEU A 135 -14.33 -26.64 15.97
C LEU A 135 -14.05 -25.54 14.95
N VAL A 136 -14.15 -25.88 13.67
CA VAL A 136 -14.14 -24.91 12.57
C VAL A 136 -15.58 -24.64 12.13
N THR A 137 -15.90 -23.37 11.89
CA THR A 137 -17.22 -22.92 11.43
C THR A 137 -17.09 -22.05 10.20
N LEU A 138 -18.15 -21.88 9.41
CA LEU A 138 -18.11 -20.95 8.27
C LEU A 138 -17.74 -19.53 8.72
N SER A 139 -18.19 -19.12 9.91
CA SER A 139 -17.84 -17.82 10.50
C SER A 139 -16.36 -17.70 10.86
N SER A 140 -15.75 -18.75 11.44
CA SER A 140 -14.33 -18.71 11.80
C SER A 140 -13.42 -18.79 10.56
N LEU A 141 -13.80 -19.56 9.54
CA LEU A 141 -13.14 -19.55 8.24
C LEU A 141 -13.23 -18.17 7.58
N ARG A 142 -14.43 -17.57 7.55
CA ARG A 142 -14.67 -16.25 6.96
C ARG A 142 -13.85 -15.13 7.63
N GLN A 143 -13.72 -15.16 8.95
CA GLN A 143 -12.87 -14.21 9.70
C GLN A 143 -11.39 -14.38 9.37
N THR A 144 -10.94 -15.63 9.20
CA THR A 144 -9.52 -15.93 8.96
C THR A 144 -9.12 -15.67 7.50
N LEU A 145 -9.99 -15.98 6.54
CA LEU A 145 -9.75 -15.80 5.11
C LEU A 145 -9.76 -14.32 4.68
N SER A 146 -10.45 -13.45 5.42
CA SER A 146 -10.51 -12.00 5.19
C SER A 146 -10.68 -11.61 3.70
N PRO A 147 -11.75 -12.05 3.02
CA PRO A 147 -11.95 -11.86 1.57
C PRO A 147 -12.31 -10.41 1.19
N ARG A 148 -11.93 -9.42 2.00
CA ARG A 148 -12.38 -8.01 1.90
C ARG A 148 -12.12 -7.39 0.53
N TYR A 149 -10.96 -7.69 -0.06
CA TYR A 149 -10.60 -7.18 -1.39
C TYR A 149 -11.43 -7.82 -2.50
N PHE A 150 -11.77 -9.11 -2.38
CA PHE A 150 -12.59 -9.81 -3.36
C PHE A 150 -14.05 -9.32 -3.33
N LEU A 151 -14.63 -9.21 -2.13
CA LEU A 151 -16.02 -8.78 -1.95
C LEU A 151 -16.25 -7.30 -2.34
N ARG A 152 -15.18 -6.50 -2.45
CA ARG A 152 -15.28 -5.09 -2.87
C ARG A 152 -15.73 -4.94 -4.33
N PHE A 153 -15.41 -5.91 -5.18
CA PHE A 153 -15.63 -5.83 -6.64
C PHE A 153 -16.79 -6.71 -7.13
N ARG A 154 -17.60 -7.28 -6.23
CA ARG A 154 -18.73 -8.14 -6.55
C ARG A 154 -20.03 -7.50 -6.06
N GLU A 155 -21.08 -7.63 -6.84
CA GLU A 155 -22.38 -7.04 -6.55
C GLU A 155 -23.28 -8.00 -5.75
N ILE A 156 -24.24 -7.42 -5.02
CA ILE A 156 -25.24 -8.19 -4.25
C ILE A 156 -26.10 -9.07 -5.17
N ASP A 157 -26.46 -8.54 -6.34
CA ASP A 157 -27.36 -9.20 -7.28
C ASP A 157 -26.81 -10.53 -7.82
N GLU A 158 -25.48 -10.67 -7.89
CA GLU A 158 -24.78 -11.87 -8.33
C GLU A 158 -24.93 -13.06 -7.37
N VAL A 159 -25.14 -12.79 -6.08
CA VAL A 159 -25.01 -13.78 -5.00
C VAL A 159 -26.31 -13.97 -4.21
N MET A 160 -27.19 -12.97 -4.17
CA MET A 160 -28.39 -13.03 -3.36
C MET A 160 -29.33 -14.17 -3.77
N THR A 161 -29.93 -14.82 -2.77
CA THR A 161 -31.00 -15.79 -3.00
C THR A 161 -32.30 -15.04 -3.29
N ARG A 162 -32.79 -15.13 -4.54
CA ARG A 162 -34.04 -14.49 -4.99
C ARG A 162 -35.30 -15.24 -4.56
N ASN A 163 -35.25 -16.58 -4.54
CA ASN A 163 -36.39 -17.38 -4.09
C ASN A 163 -36.44 -17.45 -2.57
N VAL A 164 -36.87 -16.36 -1.95
CA VAL A 164 -36.96 -16.22 -0.51
C VAL A 164 -38.19 -16.95 0.01
N ILE A 165 -38.02 -17.80 1.03
CA ILE A 165 -39.15 -18.42 1.73
C ILE A 165 -39.75 -17.40 2.69
N TRP A 166 -41.04 -17.10 2.50
CA TRP A 166 -41.77 -16.12 3.28
C TRP A 166 -43.15 -16.62 3.74
N ASP A 167 -43.75 -15.87 4.67
CA ASP A 167 -45.10 -16.06 5.19
C ASP A 167 -45.72 -14.73 5.65
N VAL A 168 -47.00 -14.76 6.02
CA VAL A 168 -47.70 -13.60 6.59
C VAL A 168 -47.52 -13.53 8.12
N PRO A 169 -47.54 -12.33 8.75
CA PRO A 169 -47.32 -12.16 10.19
C PRO A 169 -48.33 -12.91 11.08
N SER A 170 -49.55 -13.15 10.58
CA SER A 170 -50.60 -13.90 11.29
C SER A 170 -50.33 -15.40 11.39
N THR A 171 -49.36 -15.95 10.67
CA THR A 171 -49.05 -17.38 10.68
C THR A 171 -48.46 -17.81 12.04
N SER A 172 -48.82 -19.00 12.51
CA SER A 172 -48.29 -19.50 13.78
C SER A 172 -46.81 -19.88 13.67
N VAL A 173 -46.10 -19.75 14.78
CA VAL A 173 -44.67 -20.10 14.87
C VAL A 173 -44.43 -21.58 14.56
N MET A 174 -45.37 -22.47 14.90
CA MET A 174 -45.33 -23.89 14.54
C MET A 174 -45.35 -24.12 13.02
N GLU A 175 -46.22 -23.41 12.28
CA GLU A 175 -46.25 -23.52 10.82
C GLU A 175 -44.99 -22.96 10.17
N ILE A 176 -44.43 -21.88 10.75
CA ILE A 176 -43.13 -21.33 10.32
C ILE A 176 -42.01 -22.35 10.54
N ALA A 177 -41.95 -23.02 11.70
CA ALA A 177 -40.98 -24.07 11.95
C ALA A 177 -41.10 -25.22 10.95
N LYS A 178 -42.34 -25.65 10.63
CA LYS A 178 -42.59 -26.66 9.58
C LYS A 178 -42.07 -26.21 8.23
N LYS A 179 -42.35 -24.96 7.83
CA LYS A 179 -41.83 -24.38 6.58
C LYS A 179 -40.30 -24.35 6.55
N MET A 180 -39.63 -24.03 7.66
CA MET A 180 -38.16 -24.07 7.74
C MET A 180 -37.61 -25.47 7.44
N VAL A 181 -38.15 -26.49 8.12
CA VAL A 181 -37.69 -27.88 7.96
C VAL A 181 -38.01 -28.42 6.57
N PHE A 182 -39.22 -28.18 6.06
CA PHE A 182 -39.65 -28.66 4.74
C PHE A 182 -38.80 -28.06 3.62
N ASN A 183 -38.60 -26.73 3.64
CA ASN A 183 -37.81 -26.03 2.62
C ASN A 183 -36.29 -26.08 2.88
N LYS A 184 -35.85 -26.70 3.98
CA LYS A 184 -34.44 -26.80 4.41
C LYS A 184 -33.74 -25.43 4.59
N VAL A 185 -34.50 -24.39 4.90
CA VAL A 185 -34.01 -23.02 5.15
C VAL A 185 -33.75 -22.79 6.64
N SER A 186 -32.88 -21.83 6.96
CA SER A 186 -32.58 -21.48 8.37
C SER A 186 -33.43 -20.32 8.92
N CYS A 187 -34.29 -19.74 8.07
CA CYS A 187 -35.17 -18.65 8.41
C CYS A 187 -36.34 -18.53 7.44
N VAL A 188 -37.39 -17.85 7.90
CA VAL A 188 -38.55 -17.45 7.08
C VAL A 188 -38.73 -15.94 7.27
N LEU A 189 -38.93 -15.23 6.16
CA LEU A 189 -39.24 -13.80 6.16
C LEU A 189 -40.75 -13.57 6.29
N LEU A 190 -41.14 -12.59 7.07
CA LEU A 190 -42.53 -12.21 7.30
C LEU A 190 -42.79 -10.97 6.45
N VAL A 191 -43.76 -11.07 5.55
CA VAL A 191 -44.04 -10.03 4.56
C VAL A 191 -45.49 -9.55 4.64
N GLU A 192 -45.67 -8.27 4.34
CA GLU A 192 -46.99 -7.69 4.10
C GLU A 192 -47.18 -7.52 2.60
N ASP A 193 -48.33 -7.96 2.09
CA ASP A 193 -48.70 -7.73 0.70
C ASP A 193 -49.41 -6.37 0.60
N LYS A 194 -48.74 -5.41 -0.04
CA LYS A 194 -49.31 -4.10 -0.37
C LYS A 194 -49.32 -3.91 -1.87
N SER A 195 -50.49 -4.06 -2.48
CA SER A 195 -50.70 -3.80 -3.93
C SER A 195 -49.78 -4.64 -4.83
N ASP A 196 -49.73 -5.96 -4.61
CA ASP A 196 -48.87 -6.92 -5.32
C ASP A 196 -47.37 -6.71 -5.09
N ILE A 197 -47.00 -5.97 -4.05
CA ILE A 197 -45.63 -5.75 -3.61
C ILE A 197 -45.44 -6.38 -2.23
N LEU A 198 -44.51 -7.32 -2.14
CA LEU A 198 -44.14 -7.97 -0.88
C LEU A 198 -43.16 -7.09 -0.10
N ILE A 199 -43.60 -6.53 1.03
CA ILE A 199 -42.77 -5.69 1.90
C ILE A 199 -42.31 -6.52 3.10
N PRO A 200 -41.00 -6.71 3.32
CA PRO A 200 -40.51 -7.51 4.43
C PRO A 200 -40.62 -6.74 5.76
N LEU A 201 -41.37 -7.30 6.71
CA LEU A 201 -41.62 -6.70 8.04
C LEU A 201 -40.69 -7.24 9.12
N GLY A 202 -40.43 -8.55 9.10
CA GLY A 202 -39.65 -9.21 10.14
C GLY A 202 -39.13 -10.57 9.71
N ILE A 203 -38.33 -11.20 10.56
CA ILE A 203 -37.71 -12.50 10.28
C ILE A 203 -37.77 -13.39 11.51
N ILE A 204 -37.99 -14.69 11.28
CA ILE A 204 -37.90 -15.72 12.32
C ILE A 204 -36.82 -16.72 11.91
N THR A 205 -36.00 -17.12 12.89
CA THR A 205 -34.80 -17.94 12.72
C THR A 205 -34.92 -19.31 13.42
N GLU A 206 -34.12 -20.31 13.01
CA GLU A 206 -34.01 -21.60 13.75
C GLU A 206 -33.74 -21.36 15.25
N LYS A 207 -32.88 -20.40 15.58
CA LYS A 207 -32.54 -20.02 16.96
C LYS A 207 -33.74 -19.46 17.74
N ASP A 208 -34.60 -18.70 17.07
CA ASP A 208 -35.78 -18.11 17.70
C ASP A 208 -36.77 -19.19 18.10
N ILE A 209 -37.01 -20.18 17.22
CA ILE A 209 -37.89 -21.33 17.51
C ILE A 209 -37.44 -22.06 18.77
N ILE A 210 -36.13 -22.31 18.89
CA ILE A 210 -35.54 -23.00 20.05
C ILE A 210 -35.68 -22.14 21.32
N GLN A 211 -35.48 -20.83 21.20
CA GLN A 211 -35.65 -19.89 22.32
C GLN A 211 -37.10 -19.83 22.78
N PHE A 212 -38.07 -19.80 21.87
CA PHE A 212 -39.50 -19.80 22.23
C PHE A 212 -39.90 -21.12 22.90
N GLN A 213 -39.33 -22.23 22.44
CA GLN A 213 -39.54 -23.53 23.07
C GLN A 213 -38.93 -23.62 24.47
N SER A 214 -37.73 -23.04 24.70
CA SER A 214 -37.11 -23.02 26.02
C SER A 214 -37.85 -22.13 27.02
N LEU A 215 -38.63 -21.16 26.52
CA LEU A 215 -39.55 -20.32 27.29
C LEU A 215 -40.94 -20.96 27.49
N GLU A 216 -41.11 -22.23 27.09
CA GLU A 216 -42.37 -22.98 27.21
C GLU A 216 -43.58 -22.31 26.54
N LEU A 217 -43.36 -21.52 25.48
CA LEU A 217 -44.43 -20.84 24.75
C LEU A 217 -45.23 -21.84 23.89
N ASN A 218 -46.55 -21.62 23.78
CA ASN A 218 -47.41 -22.42 22.91
C ASN A 218 -47.25 -22.00 21.44
N LEU A 219 -46.32 -22.63 20.73
CA LEU A 219 -45.98 -22.31 19.34
C LEU A 219 -47.14 -22.51 18.35
N LYS A 220 -48.20 -23.25 18.72
CA LYS A 220 -49.39 -23.42 17.87
C LYS A 220 -50.30 -22.19 17.89
N GLU A 221 -50.35 -21.48 19.01
CA GLU A 221 -51.19 -20.29 19.21
C GLU A 221 -50.39 -18.99 19.03
N LEU A 222 -49.08 -19.03 19.29
CA LEU A 222 -48.18 -17.91 19.12
C LEU A 222 -48.05 -17.54 17.63
N THR A 223 -48.37 -16.30 17.29
CA THR A 223 -48.27 -15.77 15.92
C THR A 223 -46.88 -15.21 15.66
N ALA A 224 -46.48 -15.17 14.39
CA ALA A 224 -45.18 -14.66 13.99
C ALA A 224 -45.01 -13.17 14.30
N GLU A 225 -46.06 -12.38 14.12
CA GLU A 225 -46.08 -10.94 14.39
C GLU A 225 -45.63 -10.60 15.82
N GLN A 226 -46.02 -11.44 16.78
CA GLN A 226 -45.72 -11.23 18.20
C GLN A 226 -44.24 -11.42 18.55
N VAL A 227 -43.48 -12.15 17.72
CA VAL A 227 -42.13 -12.62 18.08
C VAL A 227 -41.07 -12.46 17.00
N MET A 228 -41.45 -12.03 15.79
CA MET A 228 -40.49 -11.78 14.71
C MET A 228 -39.48 -10.71 15.09
N SER A 229 -38.24 -10.88 14.62
CA SER A 229 -37.23 -9.84 14.77
C SER A 229 -37.51 -8.68 13.82
N CYS A 230 -37.68 -7.48 14.37
CA CYS A 230 -37.98 -6.23 13.67
C CYS A 230 -37.30 -5.04 14.43
N PRO A 231 -36.77 -4.00 13.76
CA PRO A 231 -36.71 -3.80 12.31
C PRO A 231 -35.68 -4.70 11.62
N LEU A 232 -35.90 -4.99 10.34
CA LEU A 232 -34.97 -5.75 9.52
C LEU A 232 -33.75 -4.91 9.13
N PHE A 233 -32.60 -5.57 9.06
CA PHE A 233 -31.41 -4.99 8.44
C PHE A 233 -31.49 -5.21 6.94
N CYS A 234 -31.79 -4.14 6.21
CA CYS A 234 -31.94 -4.15 4.75
C CYS A 234 -30.77 -3.44 4.05
N LEU A 235 -30.42 -3.92 2.86
CA LEU A 235 -29.52 -3.25 1.92
C LEU A 235 -30.19 -3.15 0.54
N LYS A 236 -29.64 -2.30 -0.32
CA LYS A 236 -30.09 -2.11 -1.70
C LYS A 236 -29.22 -2.93 -2.66
N PRO A 237 -29.73 -3.39 -3.81
CA PRO A 237 -28.96 -4.25 -4.72
C PRO A 237 -27.71 -3.59 -5.32
N GLU A 238 -27.66 -2.25 -5.35
CA GLU A 238 -26.50 -1.46 -5.82
C GLU A 238 -25.34 -1.43 -4.81
N ASN A 239 -25.57 -1.91 -3.59
CA ASN A 239 -24.51 -2.06 -2.60
C ASN A 239 -23.57 -3.21 -2.99
N ASN A 240 -22.29 -3.12 -2.59
CA ASN A 240 -21.32 -4.18 -2.83
C ASN A 240 -21.31 -5.23 -1.71
N LEU A 241 -20.76 -6.42 -1.98
CA LEU A 241 -20.69 -7.49 -0.99
C LEU A 241 -19.78 -7.17 0.20
N LEU A 242 -18.84 -6.23 0.08
CA LEU A 242 -18.04 -5.76 1.22
C LEU A 242 -18.92 -5.06 2.26
N GLN A 243 -19.89 -4.25 1.83
CA GLN A 243 -20.86 -3.61 2.73
C GLN A 243 -21.73 -4.65 3.45
N VAL A 244 -22.19 -5.69 2.73
CA VAL A 244 -22.91 -6.83 3.32
C VAL A 244 -22.06 -7.47 4.42
N TYR A 245 -20.80 -7.78 4.10
CA TYR A 245 -19.86 -8.41 5.02
C TYR A 245 -19.66 -7.58 6.29
N GLN A 246 -19.38 -6.28 6.13
CA GLN A 246 -19.17 -5.33 7.23
C GLN A 246 -20.41 -5.23 8.11
N LYS A 247 -21.59 -5.07 7.50
CA LYS A 247 -22.86 -4.97 8.22
C LYS A 247 -23.17 -6.23 9.02
N MET A 248 -22.87 -7.40 8.49
CA MET A 248 -22.99 -8.66 9.23
C MET A 248 -22.04 -8.74 10.44
N GLU A 249 -20.79 -8.27 10.31
CA GLU A 249 -19.83 -8.23 11.42
C GLU A 249 -20.25 -7.24 12.51
N GLU A 250 -20.61 -6.02 12.13
CA GLU A 250 -20.99 -4.93 13.04
C GLU A 250 -22.26 -5.27 13.82
N SER A 251 -23.30 -5.71 13.12
CA SER A 251 -24.59 -6.07 13.72
C SER A 251 -24.60 -7.47 14.33
N ARG A 252 -23.53 -8.26 14.14
CA ARG A 252 -23.43 -9.68 14.56
C ARG A 252 -24.60 -10.54 14.08
N ILE A 253 -25.08 -10.26 12.88
CA ILE A 253 -26.15 -11.00 12.20
C ILE A 253 -25.55 -11.90 11.11
N ARG A 254 -26.26 -12.97 10.77
CA ARG A 254 -25.80 -13.96 9.77
C ARG A 254 -26.52 -13.86 8.43
N ARG A 255 -27.41 -12.87 8.30
CA ARG A 255 -28.24 -12.67 7.12
C ARG A 255 -28.72 -11.23 7.01
N LEU A 256 -28.90 -10.79 5.77
CA LEU A 256 -29.35 -9.44 5.41
C LEU A 256 -30.42 -9.56 4.33
N VAL A 257 -31.44 -8.73 4.44
CA VAL A 257 -32.54 -8.67 3.48
C VAL A 257 -32.18 -7.66 2.41
N ILE A 258 -32.47 -7.97 1.16
CA ILE A 258 -32.25 -7.06 0.04
C ILE A 258 -33.61 -6.54 -0.42
N THR A 259 -33.72 -5.21 -0.45
CA THR A 259 -34.96 -4.51 -0.81
C THR A 259 -34.75 -3.59 -1.99
N GLY A 260 -35.76 -3.45 -2.85
CA GLY A 260 -35.74 -2.50 -3.96
C GLY A 260 -36.13 -1.08 -3.54
N GLU A 261 -36.34 -0.21 -4.53
CA GLU A 261 -36.64 1.21 -4.31
C GLU A 261 -37.97 1.45 -3.59
N LYS A 262 -38.95 0.56 -3.77
CA LYS A 262 -40.27 0.62 -3.13
C LYS A 262 -40.35 -0.23 -1.86
N GLU A 263 -39.19 -0.59 -1.29
CA GLU A 263 -39.05 -1.50 -0.14
C GLU A 263 -39.55 -2.92 -0.42
N GLU A 264 -39.72 -3.28 -1.69
CA GLU A 264 -40.09 -4.63 -2.10
C GLU A 264 -38.97 -5.63 -1.79
N LEU A 265 -39.34 -6.83 -1.36
CA LEU A 265 -38.41 -7.92 -1.12
C LEU A 265 -37.81 -8.42 -2.45
N LEU A 266 -36.50 -8.22 -2.64
CA LEU A 266 -35.76 -8.70 -3.81
C LEU A 266 -34.99 -9.98 -3.53
N GLY A 267 -34.50 -10.16 -2.30
CA GLY A 267 -33.69 -11.31 -1.95
C GLY A 267 -33.19 -11.33 -0.51
N ILE A 268 -32.40 -12.35 -0.19
CA ILE A 268 -31.67 -12.47 1.07
C ILE A 268 -30.22 -12.90 0.80
N ILE A 269 -29.27 -12.34 1.55
CA ILE A 269 -27.88 -12.84 1.58
C ILE A 269 -27.60 -13.40 2.96
N THR A 270 -27.02 -14.60 2.99
CA THR A 270 -26.58 -15.29 4.21
C THR A 270 -25.06 -15.38 4.28
N GLU A 271 -24.54 -15.69 5.46
CA GLU A 271 -23.12 -16.01 5.66
C GLU A 271 -22.65 -17.19 4.80
N THR A 272 -23.54 -18.14 4.49
CA THR A 272 -23.24 -19.27 3.58
C THR A 272 -23.08 -18.80 2.14
N ASP A 273 -23.88 -17.84 1.69
CA ASP A 273 -23.77 -17.29 0.33
C ASP A 273 -22.45 -16.52 0.16
N LEU A 274 -22.07 -15.73 1.18
CA LEU A 274 -20.76 -15.07 1.20
C LEU A 274 -19.59 -16.08 1.27
N ALA A 275 -19.75 -17.16 2.02
CA ALA A 275 -18.72 -18.19 2.13
C ALA A 275 -18.52 -18.91 0.79
N ASN A 276 -19.60 -19.21 0.06
CA ASN A 276 -19.58 -19.85 -1.25
C ASN A 276 -18.73 -19.10 -2.29
N MET A 277 -18.57 -17.78 -2.13
CA MET A 277 -17.74 -16.93 -2.98
C MET A 277 -16.23 -17.05 -2.72
N ILE A 278 -15.82 -17.64 -1.60
CA ILE A 278 -14.41 -17.81 -1.24
C ILE A 278 -13.86 -19.11 -1.85
N ASP A 279 -14.31 -19.49 -3.06
CA ASP A 279 -13.82 -20.68 -3.74
C ASP A 279 -12.36 -20.48 -4.19
N PRO A 280 -11.41 -21.33 -3.75
CA PRO A 280 -10.00 -21.21 -4.12
C PRO A 280 -9.75 -21.19 -5.64
N ILE A 281 -10.63 -21.76 -6.47
CA ILE A 281 -10.48 -21.76 -7.93
C ILE A 281 -10.61 -20.33 -8.50
N GLU A 282 -11.57 -19.54 -8.04
CA GLU A 282 -11.75 -18.15 -8.51
C GLU A 282 -10.63 -17.23 -8.01
N MET A 283 -10.14 -17.45 -6.78
CA MET A 283 -9.03 -16.66 -6.22
C MET A 283 -7.69 -16.97 -6.88
N SER A 284 -7.46 -18.22 -7.29
CA SER A 284 -6.19 -18.63 -7.93
C SER A 284 -6.07 -18.08 -9.35
N GLY A 285 -7.16 -18.08 -10.13
CA GLY A 285 -7.16 -17.55 -11.50
C GLY A 285 -6.83 -16.05 -11.58
N LEU A 286 -7.35 -15.24 -10.65
CA LEU A 286 -7.02 -13.81 -10.61
C LEU A 286 -5.54 -13.57 -10.26
N LEU A 287 -4.97 -14.39 -9.36
CA LEU A 287 -3.57 -14.28 -8.97
C LEU A 287 -2.64 -14.59 -10.16
N GLU A 288 -2.96 -15.64 -10.95
CA GLU A 288 -2.23 -16.01 -12.15
C GLU A 288 -2.28 -14.90 -13.23
N ILE A 289 -3.47 -14.32 -13.46
CA ILE A 289 -3.63 -13.21 -14.41
C ILE A 289 -2.81 -12.00 -13.99
N LEU A 290 -2.83 -11.64 -12.70
CA LEU A 290 -2.05 -10.52 -12.18
C LEU A 290 -0.55 -10.78 -12.29
N GLN A 291 -0.09 -11.99 -11.94
CA GLN A 291 1.32 -12.36 -12.10
C GLN A 291 1.76 -12.29 -13.56
N HIS A 292 0.94 -12.82 -14.48
CA HIS A 292 1.23 -12.75 -15.90
C HIS A 292 1.30 -11.30 -16.39
N ARG A 293 0.40 -10.43 -15.92
CA ARG A 293 0.40 -9.01 -16.30
C ARG A 293 1.60 -8.26 -15.76
N VAL A 294 2.04 -8.56 -14.53
CA VAL A 294 3.25 -7.98 -13.95
C VAL A 294 4.47 -8.37 -14.79
N ASN A 295 4.64 -9.66 -15.10
CA ASN A 295 5.75 -10.13 -15.91
C ASN A 295 5.74 -9.49 -17.31
N GLN A 296 4.58 -9.40 -17.97
CA GLN A 296 4.46 -8.70 -19.27
C GLN A 296 4.91 -7.24 -19.20
N LEU A 297 4.53 -6.51 -18.14
CA LEU A 297 4.91 -5.12 -17.97
C LEU A 297 6.40 -4.97 -17.66
N GLU A 298 7.00 -5.92 -16.95
CA GLU A 298 8.44 -5.96 -16.70
C GLU A 298 9.22 -6.18 -18.01
N ASP A 299 8.78 -7.12 -18.85
CA ASP A 299 9.36 -7.39 -20.17
C ASP A 299 9.24 -6.17 -21.09
N GLU A 300 8.06 -5.54 -21.16
CA GLU A 300 7.81 -4.33 -21.96
C GLU A 300 8.72 -3.17 -21.51
N LYS A 301 8.85 -2.98 -20.19
CA LYS A 301 9.74 -1.97 -19.62
C LYS A 301 11.21 -2.25 -19.95
N ALA A 302 11.65 -3.50 -19.87
CA ALA A 302 13.02 -3.88 -20.21
C ALA A 302 13.33 -3.59 -21.69
N PHE A 303 12.42 -3.98 -22.58
CA PHE A 303 12.53 -3.70 -24.02
C PHE A 303 12.62 -2.20 -24.32
N LEU A 304 11.77 -1.38 -23.69
CA LEU A 304 11.80 0.08 -23.87
C LEU A 304 13.12 0.69 -23.38
N LEU A 305 13.64 0.24 -22.24
CA LEU A 305 14.92 0.72 -21.70
C LEU A 305 16.10 0.37 -22.61
N GLU A 306 16.12 -0.84 -23.17
CA GLU A 306 17.14 -1.27 -24.13
C GLU A 306 17.10 -0.42 -25.40
N LYS A 307 15.90 -0.23 -25.97
CA LYS A 307 15.71 0.61 -27.16
C LYS A 307 16.20 2.04 -26.92
N GLN A 308 15.79 2.66 -25.82
CA GLN A 308 16.23 4.02 -25.47
C GLN A 308 17.74 4.09 -25.21
N GLY A 309 18.34 3.05 -24.63
CA GLY A 309 19.79 2.93 -24.47
C GLY A 309 20.53 2.93 -25.81
N LEU A 310 20.03 2.16 -26.79
CA LEU A 310 20.59 2.15 -28.15
C LEU A 310 20.49 3.52 -28.82
N GLU A 311 19.34 4.20 -28.71
CA GLU A 311 19.14 5.57 -29.23
C GLU A 311 20.16 6.55 -28.62
N LEU A 312 20.39 6.46 -27.30
CA LEU A 312 21.36 7.31 -26.60
C LEU A 312 22.80 7.03 -27.04
N HIS A 313 23.15 5.75 -27.25
CA HIS A 313 24.46 5.35 -27.71
C HIS A 313 24.72 5.86 -29.14
N GLN A 314 23.76 5.68 -30.04
CA GLN A 314 23.84 6.18 -31.42
C GLN A 314 23.98 7.70 -31.46
N ALA A 315 23.23 8.43 -30.63
CA ALA A 315 23.34 9.87 -30.52
C ALA A 315 24.76 10.35 -30.13
N LEU A 316 25.48 9.56 -29.33
CA LEU A 316 26.86 9.85 -28.93
C LEU A 316 27.81 9.69 -30.12
N GLU A 317 27.63 8.66 -30.95
CA GLU A 317 28.44 8.43 -32.15
C GLU A 317 28.16 9.48 -33.26
N GLU A 318 26.91 9.94 -33.36
CA GLU A 318 26.45 10.88 -34.39
C GLU A 318 26.67 12.36 -34.03
N ASN A 319 27.43 12.66 -32.96
CA ASN A 319 27.71 14.03 -32.49
C ASN A 319 26.45 14.87 -32.22
N GLN A 320 25.39 14.24 -31.68
CA GLN A 320 24.13 14.91 -31.35
C GLN A 320 24.18 15.68 -30.01
N PHE A 321 25.30 15.59 -29.29
CA PHE A 321 25.49 16.29 -28.03
C PHE A 321 26.34 17.55 -28.20
N GLU A 322 26.00 18.57 -27.42
CA GLU A 322 26.79 19.79 -27.31
C GLU A 322 26.80 20.29 -25.86
N LEU A 323 27.83 21.08 -25.51
CA LEU A 323 27.92 21.72 -24.20
C LEU A 323 27.50 23.18 -24.29
N TYR A 324 26.62 23.58 -23.38
CA TYR A 324 26.28 24.98 -23.13
C TYR A 324 26.94 25.40 -21.83
N TYR A 325 27.29 26.67 -21.72
CA TYR A 325 28.05 27.20 -20.60
C TYR A 325 27.23 28.28 -19.92
N GLN A 326 26.91 28.07 -18.64
CA GLN A 326 26.21 29.05 -17.84
C GLN A 326 27.20 29.86 -17.00
N PRO A 327 27.30 31.19 -17.19
CA PRO A 327 28.25 32.02 -16.43
C PRO A 327 27.99 31.99 -14.93
N GLN A 328 29.07 31.90 -14.15
CA GLN A 328 29.07 32.10 -12.70
C GLN A 328 29.70 33.46 -12.40
N PHE A 329 28.95 34.33 -11.72
CA PHE A 329 29.29 35.74 -11.53
C PHE A 329 29.70 36.03 -10.10
N ASN A 330 30.79 36.78 -9.94
CA ASN A 330 31.23 37.31 -8.66
C ASN A 330 30.67 38.72 -8.46
N LEU A 331 29.76 38.87 -7.51
CA LEU A 331 29.08 40.12 -7.18
C LEU A 331 30.04 41.19 -6.65
N ARG A 332 31.10 40.78 -5.96
CA ARG A 332 32.08 41.69 -5.35
C ARG A 332 33.06 42.23 -6.39
N GLU A 333 33.66 41.33 -7.17
CA GLU A 333 34.63 41.67 -8.22
C GLU A 333 33.97 42.16 -9.51
N LYS A 334 32.65 41.95 -9.64
CA LYS A 334 31.84 42.28 -10.81
C LYS A 334 32.35 41.64 -12.10
N ASN A 335 32.87 40.42 -12.01
CA ASN A 335 33.38 39.66 -13.15
C ASN A 335 32.74 38.26 -13.21
N VAL A 336 32.90 37.61 -14.36
CA VAL A 336 32.64 36.18 -14.49
C VAL A 336 33.94 35.46 -14.16
N PHE A 337 33.92 34.58 -13.16
CA PHE A 337 35.10 33.81 -12.74
C PHE A 337 35.12 32.40 -13.34
N GLY A 338 33.96 31.90 -13.78
CA GLY A 338 33.80 30.55 -14.28
C GLY A 338 32.47 30.32 -14.98
N ALA A 339 32.23 29.07 -15.37
CA ALA A 339 30.96 28.64 -15.93
C ALA A 339 30.67 27.17 -15.68
N GLU A 340 29.39 26.83 -15.55
CA GLU A 340 28.96 25.44 -15.52
C GLU A 340 28.72 24.92 -16.93
N ALA A 341 29.35 23.79 -17.27
CA ALA A 341 29.16 23.08 -18.52
C ALA A 341 27.95 22.14 -18.42
N LEU A 342 26.93 22.48 -19.19
CA LEU A 342 25.63 21.83 -19.20
C LEU A 342 25.38 21.15 -20.54
N ILE A 343 25.32 19.83 -20.53
CA ILE A 343 25.08 19.03 -21.73
C ILE A 343 23.69 19.29 -22.33
N ARG A 344 23.61 19.27 -23.65
CA ARG A 344 22.39 19.35 -24.45
C ARG A 344 22.39 18.23 -25.46
N TRP A 345 21.24 17.59 -25.62
CA TRP A 345 21.02 16.60 -26.67
C TRP A 345 20.10 17.18 -27.73
N ASN A 346 20.67 17.40 -28.92
CA ASN A 346 19.95 17.86 -30.10
C ASN A 346 19.56 16.64 -30.93
N SER A 347 18.33 16.17 -30.73
CA SER A 347 17.80 15.04 -31.48
C SER A 347 17.19 15.52 -32.80
N PRO A 348 17.53 14.91 -33.94
CA PRO A 348 16.91 15.24 -35.23
C PRO A 348 15.38 15.09 -35.25
N GLU A 349 14.82 14.21 -34.42
CA GLU A 349 13.39 13.91 -34.39
C GLU A 349 12.62 14.70 -33.32
N LYS A 350 13.27 15.04 -32.19
CA LYS A 350 12.65 15.64 -31.00
C LYS A 350 13.15 17.05 -30.67
N ASP A 351 13.86 17.69 -31.60
CA ASP A 351 14.61 18.95 -31.44
C ASP A 351 15.62 18.94 -30.29
N ARG A 352 15.15 19.10 -29.04
CA ARG A 352 16.01 19.23 -27.86
C ARG A 352 15.49 18.40 -26.69
N ILE A 353 16.21 17.34 -26.38
CA ILE A 353 15.88 16.44 -25.25
C ILE A 353 16.55 16.99 -23.99
N PRO A 354 15.79 17.22 -22.89
CA PRO A 354 16.35 17.80 -21.67
C PRO A 354 17.23 16.79 -20.90
N PRO A 355 18.30 17.23 -20.21
CA PRO A 355 19.14 16.35 -19.38
C PRO A 355 18.37 15.53 -18.35
N THR A 356 17.29 16.07 -17.81
CA THR A 356 16.41 15.37 -16.86
C THR A 356 15.75 14.12 -17.43
N GLU A 357 15.65 13.99 -18.76
CA GLU A 357 15.11 12.81 -19.44
C GLU A 357 16.19 11.77 -19.72
N PHE A 358 17.35 12.19 -20.26
CA PHE A 358 18.35 11.25 -20.76
C PHE A 358 19.48 10.91 -19.78
N ILE A 359 19.80 11.75 -18.78
CA ILE A 359 20.82 11.44 -17.77
C ILE A 359 20.39 10.25 -16.90
N PRO A 360 19.15 10.16 -16.37
CA PRO A 360 18.71 8.99 -15.62
C PRO A 360 18.72 7.70 -16.46
N LEU A 361 18.45 7.81 -17.75
CA LEU A 361 18.56 6.70 -18.70
C LEU A 361 20.03 6.27 -18.86
N ALA A 362 20.92 7.23 -19.12
CA ALA A 362 22.36 6.99 -19.25
C ALA A 362 22.93 6.31 -18.00
N GLU A 363 22.48 6.71 -16.81
CA GLU A 363 22.86 6.07 -15.56
C GLU A 363 22.36 4.63 -15.52
N LYS A 364 21.07 4.37 -15.79
CA LYS A 364 20.49 3.02 -15.75
C LYS A 364 21.17 2.07 -16.73
N THR A 365 21.50 2.53 -17.94
CA THR A 365 22.12 1.72 -19.00
C THR A 365 23.64 1.65 -18.90
N GLY A 366 24.27 2.46 -18.04
CA GLY A 366 25.72 2.55 -17.91
C GLY A 366 26.40 3.47 -18.93
N LEU A 367 25.64 4.01 -19.90
CA LEU A 367 26.12 4.97 -20.89
C LEU A 367 26.56 6.31 -20.30
N ILE A 368 26.26 6.58 -19.03
CA ILE A 368 26.77 7.76 -18.32
C ILE A 368 28.29 7.79 -18.23
N ILE A 369 28.96 6.63 -18.27
CA ILE A 369 30.43 6.54 -18.27
C ILE A 369 31.02 7.10 -19.57
N PRO A 370 30.73 6.53 -20.76
CA PRO A 370 31.25 7.07 -22.02
C PRO A 370 30.75 8.49 -22.30
N LEU A 371 29.51 8.83 -21.95
CA LEU A 371 28.99 10.19 -22.08
C LEU A 371 29.78 11.18 -21.21
N GLY A 372 30.06 10.80 -19.96
CA GLY A 372 30.86 11.59 -19.04
C GLY A 372 32.28 11.84 -19.51
N GLN A 373 32.93 10.83 -20.10
CA GLN A 373 34.24 10.99 -20.73
C GLN A 373 34.17 11.98 -21.88
N TRP A 374 33.16 11.89 -22.74
CA TRP A 374 32.95 12.84 -23.84
C TRP A 374 32.73 14.27 -23.33
N ILE A 375 31.97 14.46 -22.25
CA ILE A 375 31.77 15.78 -21.61
C ILE A 375 33.11 16.35 -21.13
N LEU A 376 33.91 15.54 -20.41
CA LEU A 376 35.21 15.95 -19.89
C LEU A 376 36.18 16.38 -21.01
N GLU A 377 36.30 15.56 -22.07
CA GLU A 377 37.17 15.89 -23.20
C GLU A 377 36.70 17.15 -23.93
N THR A 378 35.40 17.29 -24.15
CA THR A 378 34.82 18.45 -24.85
C THR A 378 35.01 19.74 -24.05
N ALA A 379 34.78 19.70 -22.75
CA ALA A 379 35.02 20.85 -21.87
C ALA A 379 36.50 21.23 -21.80
N CYS A 380 37.41 20.26 -21.62
CA CYS A 380 38.85 20.54 -21.60
C CYS A 380 39.35 21.14 -22.91
N LYS A 381 38.86 20.62 -24.05
CA LYS A 381 39.15 21.20 -25.36
C LYS A 381 38.66 22.65 -25.44
N GLN A 382 37.43 22.92 -25.00
CA GLN A 382 36.85 24.26 -25.06
C GLN A 382 37.61 25.27 -24.17
N ILE A 383 38.07 24.85 -22.98
CA ILE A 383 38.94 25.66 -22.12
C ILE A 383 40.20 26.08 -22.88
N LYS A 384 40.87 25.12 -23.54
CA LYS A 384 42.10 25.39 -24.30
C LYS A 384 41.84 26.35 -25.46
N ASP A 385 40.71 26.18 -26.15
CA ASP A 385 40.34 27.03 -27.27
C ASP A 385 40.05 28.48 -26.80
N TRP A 386 39.36 28.65 -25.66
CA TRP A 386 39.19 29.97 -25.05
C TRP A 386 40.50 30.63 -24.59
N GLN A 387 41.43 29.86 -24.02
CA GLN A 387 42.76 30.37 -23.67
C GLN A 387 43.52 30.88 -24.91
N LYS A 388 43.40 30.20 -26.05
CA LYS A 388 43.99 30.66 -27.33
C LYS A 388 43.30 31.90 -27.90
N GLU A 389 41.99 32.03 -27.68
CA GLU A 389 41.21 33.23 -28.03
C GLU A 389 41.55 34.44 -27.14
N GLY A 390 42.34 34.26 -26.07
CA GLY A 390 42.75 35.32 -25.16
C GLY A 390 41.70 35.67 -24.10
N LEU A 391 40.73 34.78 -23.85
CA LEU A 391 39.82 34.92 -22.73
C LEU A 391 40.57 34.82 -21.39
N PRO A 392 40.02 35.38 -20.30
CA PRO A 392 40.59 35.16 -18.96
C PRO A 392 40.62 33.67 -18.62
N ASN A 393 41.47 33.30 -17.67
CA ASN A 393 41.44 31.94 -17.12
C ASN A 393 40.11 31.74 -16.39
N LEU A 394 39.27 30.88 -16.95
CA LEU A 394 37.95 30.54 -16.42
C LEU A 394 38.00 29.17 -15.78
N GLU A 395 37.33 29.05 -14.64
CA GLU A 395 37.05 27.75 -14.03
C GLU A 395 35.77 27.16 -14.64
N ILE A 396 35.86 25.97 -15.22
CA ILE A 396 34.72 25.29 -15.82
C ILE A 396 34.28 24.13 -14.93
N ALA A 397 33.03 24.21 -14.46
CA ALA A 397 32.41 23.22 -13.62
C ALA A 397 31.70 22.14 -14.46
N ILE A 398 31.87 20.88 -14.09
CA ILE A 398 31.26 19.72 -14.78
C ILE A 398 30.56 18.82 -13.76
N ASN A 399 29.31 18.49 -14.05
CA ASN A 399 28.52 17.52 -13.30
C ASN A 399 29.06 16.10 -13.47
N ILE A 400 29.31 15.41 -12.35
CA ILE A 400 29.76 14.02 -12.34
C ILE A 400 28.71 13.17 -11.61
N SER A 401 28.19 12.16 -12.30
CA SER A 401 27.22 11.24 -11.71
C SER A 401 27.84 10.36 -10.62
N SER A 402 26.98 9.82 -9.74
CA SER A 402 27.41 8.86 -8.73
C SER A 402 28.09 7.64 -9.35
N LYS A 403 27.54 7.10 -10.44
CA LYS A 403 28.11 5.92 -11.11
C LYS A 403 29.50 6.17 -11.71
N GLN A 404 29.76 7.37 -12.23
CA GLN A 404 31.09 7.73 -12.70
C GLN A 404 32.08 7.86 -11.53
N PHE A 405 31.69 8.53 -10.45
CA PHE A 405 32.55 8.71 -9.29
C PHE A 405 32.91 7.38 -8.61
N HIS A 406 32.07 6.37 -8.75
CA HIS A 406 32.37 5.02 -8.26
C HIS A 406 33.34 4.23 -9.15
N GLN A 407 33.76 4.74 -10.31
CA GLN A 407 34.81 4.10 -11.10
C GLN A 407 36.17 4.30 -10.41
N PRO A 408 36.91 3.22 -10.09
CA PRO A 408 38.11 3.29 -9.25
C PRO A 408 39.24 4.15 -9.86
N ASN A 409 39.21 4.37 -11.18
CA ASN A 409 40.24 5.06 -11.94
C ASN A 409 39.80 6.45 -12.46
N LEU A 410 38.62 6.97 -12.09
CA LEU A 410 38.11 8.24 -12.62
C LEU A 410 39.10 9.39 -12.40
N ALA A 411 39.64 9.52 -11.18
CA ALA A 411 40.59 10.59 -10.87
C ALA A 411 41.84 10.55 -11.80
N GLU A 412 42.35 9.35 -12.08
CA GLU A 412 43.49 9.19 -12.99
C GLU A 412 43.11 9.52 -14.44
N GLU A 413 41.92 9.15 -14.87
CA GLU A 413 41.40 9.46 -16.21
C GLU A 413 41.26 10.97 -16.41
N ILE A 414 40.69 11.69 -15.43
CA ILE A 414 40.59 13.15 -15.46
C ILE A 414 41.97 13.79 -15.61
N LEU A 415 42.96 13.34 -14.83
CA LEU A 415 44.33 13.85 -14.91
C LEU A 415 44.99 13.56 -16.27
N LYS A 416 44.71 12.41 -16.88
CA LYS A 416 45.17 12.08 -18.24
C LYS A 416 44.54 13.02 -19.27
N ILE A 417 43.25 13.32 -19.16
CA ILE A 417 42.54 14.24 -20.06
C ILE A 417 43.10 15.66 -19.91
N LEU A 418 43.25 16.17 -18.68
CA LEU A 418 43.84 17.49 -18.44
C LEU A 418 45.24 17.62 -19.05
N LYS A 419 46.08 16.57 -18.90
CA LYS A 419 47.40 16.53 -19.52
C LYS A 419 47.34 16.49 -21.06
N LYS A 420 46.41 15.72 -21.63
CA LYS A 420 46.20 15.61 -23.09
C LYS A 420 45.89 16.97 -23.73
N TYR A 421 45.09 17.80 -23.06
CA TYR A 421 44.70 19.13 -23.55
C TYR A 421 45.55 20.28 -22.99
N GLU A 422 46.58 19.96 -22.18
CA GLU A 422 47.44 20.94 -21.50
C GLU A 422 46.63 21.99 -20.72
N ILE A 423 45.67 21.51 -19.93
CA ILE A 423 44.84 22.32 -19.05
C ILE A 423 45.39 22.28 -17.63
N GLU A 424 45.55 23.46 -17.03
CA GLU A 424 45.89 23.55 -15.61
C GLU A 424 44.72 23.02 -14.76
N PRO A 425 44.97 22.18 -13.74
CA PRO A 425 43.91 21.57 -12.95
C PRO A 425 42.91 22.55 -12.31
N GLN A 426 43.35 23.78 -11.99
CA GLN A 426 42.48 24.81 -11.42
C GLN A 426 41.44 25.37 -12.40
N CYS A 427 41.57 25.08 -13.71
CA CYS A 427 40.56 25.46 -14.69
C CYS A 427 39.38 24.50 -14.73
N LEU A 428 39.43 23.38 -13.98
CA LEU A 428 38.37 22.37 -13.92
C LEU A 428 37.83 22.25 -12.49
N LYS A 429 36.51 22.29 -12.38
CA LYS A 429 35.76 22.03 -11.16
C LYS A 429 34.81 20.86 -11.38
N LEU A 430 34.71 19.97 -10.38
CA LEU A 430 33.79 18.83 -10.42
C LEU A 430 32.61 19.08 -9.49
N GLU A 431 31.39 18.92 -10.00
CA GLU A 431 30.16 19.08 -9.23
C GLU A 431 29.55 17.70 -8.95
N LEU A 432 29.26 17.47 -7.66
CA LEU A 432 28.78 16.19 -7.16
C LEU A 432 27.50 16.41 -6.37
N THR A 433 26.46 15.63 -6.67
CA THR A 433 25.22 15.68 -5.89
C THR A 433 25.46 15.23 -4.44
N GLU A 434 24.69 15.79 -3.52
CA GLU A 434 24.66 15.40 -2.11
C GLU A 434 24.50 13.88 -1.89
N SER A 435 23.70 13.21 -2.74
CA SER A 435 23.38 11.78 -2.62
C SER A 435 24.59 10.84 -2.76
N LEU A 436 25.64 11.28 -3.45
CA LEU A 436 26.89 10.53 -3.62
C LEU A 436 27.54 10.23 -2.26
N LEU A 437 27.44 11.15 -1.30
CA LEU A 437 28.22 11.12 -0.05
C LEU A 437 27.80 10.01 0.92
N VAL A 438 26.65 9.38 0.66
CA VAL A 438 26.08 8.33 1.51
C VAL A 438 26.52 6.92 1.04
N GLN A 439 27.02 6.80 -0.20
CA GLN A 439 27.36 5.52 -0.81
C GLN A 439 28.88 5.33 -0.91
N ASN A 440 29.39 4.21 -0.38
CA ASN A 440 30.78 3.74 -0.52
C ASN A 440 31.87 4.80 -0.20
N ILE A 441 31.92 5.21 1.08
CA ILE A 441 32.74 6.32 1.58
C ILE A 441 34.24 6.13 1.34
N ASP A 442 34.79 4.93 1.58
CA ASP A 442 36.24 4.70 1.53
C ASP A 442 36.83 4.93 0.14
N MET A 443 36.20 4.36 -0.89
CA MET A 443 36.61 4.54 -2.28
C MET A 443 36.44 5.99 -2.74
N THR A 444 35.35 6.65 -2.30
CA THR A 444 35.11 8.07 -2.57
C THR A 444 36.23 8.92 -1.99
N LEU A 445 36.64 8.67 -0.74
CA LEU A 445 37.72 9.42 -0.08
C LEU A 445 39.09 9.27 -0.78
N GLU A 446 39.41 8.11 -1.33
CA GLU A 446 40.66 7.91 -2.07
C GLU A 446 40.74 8.76 -3.34
N GLN A 447 39.67 8.77 -4.13
CA GLN A 447 39.61 9.59 -5.34
C GLN A 447 39.63 11.08 -5.03
N PHE A 448 38.92 11.52 -3.98
CA PHE A 448 38.98 12.90 -3.49
C PHE A 448 40.41 13.34 -3.17
N LYS A 449 41.19 12.50 -2.47
CA LYS A 449 42.59 12.80 -2.14
C LYS A 449 43.45 12.99 -3.39
N ILE A 450 43.24 12.18 -4.43
CA ILE A 450 43.98 12.28 -5.69
C ILE A 450 43.65 13.59 -6.40
N LEU A 451 42.36 13.89 -6.56
CA LEU A 451 41.86 15.11 -7.23
C LEU A 451 42.33 16.37 -6.49
N LYS A 452 42.25 16.38 -5.17
CA LYS A 452 42.72 17.50 -4.33
C LYS A 452 44.22 17.70 -4.39
N LYS A 453 45.01 16.63 -4.36
CA LYS A 453 46.47 16.73 -4.51
C LYS A 453 46.85 17.34 -5.86
N ALA A 454 46.02 17.10 -6.88
CA ALA A 454 46.17 17.72 -8.20
C ALA A 454 45.63 19.16 -8.28
N LYS A 455 45.03 19.69 -7.21
CA LYS A 455 44.39 21.02 -7.12
C LYS A 455 43.15 21.19 -8.00
N ILE A 456 42.41 20.11 -8.24
CA ILE A 456 41.08 20.16 -8.85
C ILE A 456 40.07 20.49 -7.75
N GLU A 457 39.22 21.49 -7.99
CA GLU A 457 38.18 21.87 -7.04
C GLU A 457 36.98 20.93 -7.12
N ILE A 458 36.38 20.64 -5.95
CA ILE A 458 35.18 19.82 -5.85
C ILE A 458 34.07 20.65 -5.18
N SER A 459 32.91 20.67 -5.84
CA SER A 459 31.70 21.33 -5.37
C SER A 459 30.62 20.31 -5.02
N ILE A 460 29.85 20.62 -4.00
CA ILE A 460 28.60 19.91 -3.70
C ILE A 460 27.45 20.64 -4.38
N ASP A 461 26.69 19.91 -5.18
CA ASP A 461 25.52 20.40 -5.89
C ASP A 461 24.20 20.03 -5.20
N ASP A 462 23.15 20.79 -5.48
CA ASP A 462 21.78 20.61 -4.96
C ASP A 462 21.67 20.56 -3.41
N PHE A 463 22.54 21.25 -2.68
CA PHE A 463 22.63 21.13 -1.23
C PHE A 463 21.33 21.53 -0.52
N GLY A 464 20.81 20.64 0.33
CA GLY A 464 19.62 20.87 1.15
C GLY A 464 18.33 20.25 0.59
N THR A 465 18.37 19.67 -0.61
CA THR A 465 17.23 18.94 -1.21
C THR A 465 17.20 17.46 -0.81
N GLY A 466 18.30 16.94 -0.24
CA GLY A 466 18.50 15.55 0.16
C GLY A 466 18.46 15.29 1.67
N TYR A 467 18.86 14.07 2.05
CA TYR A 467 18.90 13.58 3.44
C TYR A 467 20.33 13.54 4.03
N ALA A 468 21.32 14.22 3.45
CA ALA A 468 22.68 14.15 3.97
C ALA A 468 22.74 14.72 5.38
N SER A 469 23.24 13.87 6.28
CA SER A 469 23.67 14.31 7.59
C SER A 469 24.85 15.27 7.42
N LEU A 470 24.74 16.46 8.00
CA LEU A 470 25.82 17.44 8.13
C LEU A 470 27.15 16.83 8.61
N GLY A 471 27.10 15.68 9.29
CA GLY A 471 28.28 14.91 9.69
C GLY A 471 29.17 14.46 8.53
N TYR A 472 28.65 14.25 7.32
CA TYR A 472 29.46 13.85 6.17
C TYR A 472 30.35 14.98 5.66
N LEU A 473 29.89 16.23 5.73
CA LEU A 473 30.70 17.40 5.35
C LEU A 473 31.99 17.53 6.16
N GLN A 474 32.06 16.91 7.35
CA GLN A 474 33.27 16.92 8.18
C GLN A 474 34.37 15.99 7.65
N HIS A 475 34.02 15.00 6.81
CA HIS A 475 34.92 13.95 6.36
C HIS A 475 35.52 14.23 4.98
N PHE A 476 34.88 15.13 4.22
CA PHE A 476 35.27 15.46 2.86
C PHE A 476 35.73 16.91 2.79
N ASP A 477 36.87 17.12 2.16
CA ASP A 477 37.42 18.46 1.93
C ASP A 477 36.76 19.08 0.69
N PHE A 478 35.56 19.63 0.81
CA PHE A 478 34.91 20.35 -0.31
C PHE A 478 35.44 21.77 -0.46
N ASN A 479 35.44 22.32 -1.68
CA ASN A 479 35.79 23.72 -1.93
C ASN A 479 34.54 24.60 -1.91
N THR A 480 33.50 24.14 -2.60
CA THR A 480 32.32 24.94 -2.92
C THR A 480 31.05 24.20 -2.51
N LEU A 481 30.06 24.94 -2.03
CA LEU A 481 28.71 24.48 -1.77
C LEU A 481 27.73 25.30 -2.64
N LYS A 482 26.95 24.61 -3.47
CA LYS A 482 25.92 25.22 -4.32
C LYS A 482 24.56 25.14 -3.62
N ILE A 483 23.89 26.27 -3.48
CA ILE A 483 22.56 26.36 -2.89
C ILE A 483 21.53 26.20 -4.01
N ASP A 484 20.71 25.15 -3.92
CA ASP A 484 19.69 24.85 -4.92
C ASP A 484 18.69 26.00 -5.10
N ARG A 485 18.22 26.15 -6.35
CA ARG A 485 17.25 27.16 -6.76
C ARG A 485 15.97 27.14 -5.91
N SER A 486 15.53 26.00 -5.39
CA SER A 486 14.31 25.94 -4.58
C SER A 486 14.38 26.77 -3.30
N PHE A 487 15.59 27.02 -2.77
CA PHE A 487 15.84 27.87 -1.61
C PHE A 487 16.06 29.34 -1.98
N VAL A 488 16.48 29.61 -3.21
CA VAL A 488 16.77 30.97 -3.72
C VAL A 488 15.53 31.64 -4.29
N LYS A 489 14.67 30.88 -4.97
CA LYS A 489 13.48 31.40 -5.64
C LYS A 489 12.56 32.13 -4.66
N ASP A 490 12.20 33.37 -5.01
CA ASP A 490 11.30 34.23 -4.24
C ASP A 490 11.76 34.42 -2.77
N ILE A 491 13.07 34.35 -2.50
CA ILE A 491 13.62 34.40 -1.12
C ILE A 491 13.23 35.68 -0.36
N HIS A 492 13.02 36.78 -1.06
CA HIS A 492 12.57 38.06 -0.51
C HIS A 492 11.10 38.03 -0.04
N LYS A 493 10.29 37.07 -0.50
CA LYS A 493 8.88 36.89 -0.10
C LYS A 493 8.69 35.71 0.86
N ASN A 494 9.58 34.72 0.83
CA ASN A 494 9.45 33.50 1.60
C ASN A 494 10.40 33.50 2.82
N LEU A 495 9.86 33.87 3.99
CA LEU A 495 10.61 33.93 5.25
C LEU A 495 11.28 32.60 5.64
N LYS A 496 10.69 31.44 5.27
CA LYS A 496 11.30 30.14 5.55
C LYS A 496 12.53 29.91 4.68
N ASN A 497 12.43 30.18 3.38
CA ASN A 497 13.57 30.09 2.47
C ASN A 497 14.68 31.06 2.89
N ALA A 498 14.33 32.31 3.22
CA ALA A 498 15.29 33.29 3.73
C ALA A 498 16.04 32.79 4.98
N ALA A 499 15.32 32.22 5.95
CA ALA A 499 15.93 31.68 7.17
C ALA A 499 16.86 30.49 6.86
N ILE A 500 16.42 29.53 6.05
CA ILE A 500 17.20 28.33 5.68
C ILE A 500 18.45 28.73 4.90
N THR A 501 18.31 29.52 3.83
CA THR A 501 19.42 29.97 3.00
C THR A 501 20.43 30.77 3.81
N SER A 502 20.00 31.67 4.70
CA SER A 502 20.91 32.42 5.59
C SER A 502 21.70 31.50 6.54
N ALA A 503 21.08 30.42 7.02
CA ALA A 503 21.73 29.43 7.87
C ALA A 503 22.75 28.60 7.08
N ILE A 504 22.41 28.17 5.85
CA ILE A 504 23.32 27.45 4.95
C ILE A 504 24.54 28.31 4.62
N ILE A 505 24.35 29.57 4.21
CA ILE A 505 25.47 30.50 3.91
C ILE A 505 26.39 30.66 5.12
N ARG A 506 25.82 30.90 6.31
CA ARG A 506 26.60 31.07 7.54
C ARG A 506 27.39 29.83 7.90
N MET A 507 26.76 28.66 7.81
CA MET A 507 27.41 27.38 8.08
C MET A 507 28.55 27.11 7.11
N ALA A 508 28.30 27.24 5.80
CA ALA A 508 29.30 27.00 4.76
C ALA A 508 30.54 27.88 4.98
N LYS A 509 30.34 29.17 5.30
CA LYS A 509 31.45 30.07 5.66
C LYS A 509 32.23 29.63 6.89
N GLN A 510 31.55 29.15 7.93
CA GLN A 510 32.21 28.65 9.14
C GLN A 510 33.05 27.40 8.88
N LEU A 511 32.63 26.58 7.92
CA LEU A 511 33.37 25.40 7.45
C LEU A 511 34.46 25.74 6.41
N GLY A 512 34.58 27.01 6.00
CA GLY A 512 35.57 27.46 5.03
C GLY A 512 35.19 27.21 3.57
N PHE A 513 33.92 26.87 3.29
CA PHE A 513 33.44 26.66 1.93
C PHE A 513 33.10 27.98 1.23
N GLN A 514 33.41 28.03 -0.06
CA GLN A 514 32.86 29.01 -0.99
C GLN A 514 31.39 28.67 -1.25
N VAL A 515 30.53 29.69 -1.40
CA VAL A 515 29.09 29.49 -1.59
C VAL A 515 28.65 30.09 -2.91
N VAL A 516 28.02 29.27 -3.75
CA VAL A 516 27.40 29.70 -5.00
C VAL A 516 25.89 29.51 -4.86
N ALA A 517 25.10 30.54 -5.17
CA ALA A 517 23.64 30.42 -5.17
C ALA A 517 23.11 30.24 -6.59
N GLU A 518 22.27 29.23 -6.78
CA GLU A 518 21.76 28.87 -8.09
C GLU A 518 20.35 29.42 -8.38
N GLY A 519 20.06 29.58 -9.67
CA GLY A 519 18.74 30.00 -10.12
C GLY A 519 18.34 31.40 -9.68
N VAL A 520 19.31 32.30 -9.52
CA VAL A 520 19.07 33.72 -9.23
C VAL A 520 18.47 34.40 -10.47
N GLU A 521 17.24 34.91 -10.36
CA GLU A 521 16.51 35.49 -11.49
C GLU A 521 16.24 36.99 -11.31
N THR A 522 16.25 37.49 -10.09
CA THR A 522 15.88 38.88 -9.75
C THR A 522 16.99 39.61 -8.99
N GLN A 523 17.00 40.95 -9.09
CA GLN A 523 17.96 41.77 -8.37
C GLN A 523 17.76 41.64 -6.86
N GLU A 524 16.52 41.52 -6.40
CA GLU A 524 16.15 41.35 -4.99
C GLU A 524 16.70 40.05 -4.40
N GLU A 525 16.69 38.95 -5.16
CA GLU A 525 17.35 37.69 -4.77
C GLU A 525 18.86 37.86 -4.66
N SER A 526 19.48 38.51 -5.65
CA SER A 526 20.93 38.82 -5.64
C SER A 526 21.33 39.69 -4.44
N ASP A 527 20.57 40.75 -4.16
CA ASP A 527 20.83 41.68 -3.06
C ASP A 527 20.71 40.98 -1.70
N PHE A 528 19.70 40.11 -1.54
CA PHE A 528 19.55 39.29 -0.35
C PHE A 528 20.77 38.37 -0.14
N LEU A 529 21.20 37.66 -1.18
CA LEU A 529 22.34 36.75 -1.13
C LEU A 529 23.63 37.48 -0.78
N TYR A 530 23.87 38.63 -1.41
CA TYR A 530 25.03 39.47 -1.15
C TYR A 530 25.05 40.03 0.28
N ALA A 531 23.89 40.46 0.81
CA ALA A 531 23.77 40.95 2.18
C ALA A 531 24.11 39.89 3.24
N HIS A 532 23.84 38.62 2.94
CA HIS A 532 24.25 37.48 3.78
C HIS A 532 25.68 36.97 3.44
N GLY A 533 26.29 37.61 2.44
CA GLY A 533 27.66 37.44 1.97
C GLY A 533 27.90 36.17 1.16
N CYS A 534 26.89 35.69 0.45
CA CYS A 534 27.12 34.86 -0.73
C CYS A 534 27.56 35.79 -1.87
N GLU A 535 28.84 35.70 -2.27
CA GLU A 535 29.43 36.60 -3.25
C GLU A 535 29.31 36.07 -4.68
N LEU A 536 28.92 34.80 -4.85
CA LEU A 536 28.91 34.11 -6.14
C LEU A 536 27.50 33.64 -6.48
N ILE A 537 27.07 33.95 -7.69
CA ILE A 537 25.72 33.61 -8.15
C ILE A 537 25.74 33.02 -9.56
N GLN A 538 24.77 32.15 -9.80
CA GLN A 538 24.46 31.60 -11.11
C GLN A 538 22.95 31.67 -11.32
N GLY A 539 22.52 32.15 -12.48
CA GLY A 539 21.10 32.24 -12.79
C GLY A 539 20.78 33.16 -13.95
N TYR A 540 19.50 33.26 -14.28
CA TYR A 540 19.05 33.99 -15.47
C TYR A 540 19.15 35.51 -15.32
N LEU A 541 19.34 36.01 -14.09
CA LEU A 541 19.72 37.40 -13.87
C LEU A 541 21.02 37.77 -14.61
N ILE A 542 21.97 36.83 -14.65
CA ILE A 542 23.25 37.01 -15.34
C ILE A 542 23.13 36.59 -16.80
N SER A 543 22.82 35.31 -17.03
CA SER A 543 22.56 34.76 -18.36
C SER A 543 21.96 33.36 -18.24
N ARG A 544 21.15 32.99 -19.25
CA ARG A 544 20.85 31.58 -19.52
C ARG A 544 22.13 30.85 -20.00
N PRO A 545 22.16 29.51 -19.97
CA PRO A 545 23.24 28.75 -20.59
C PRO A 545 23.43 29.14 -22.06
N LEU A 546 24.67 29.39 -22.48
CA LEU A 546 25.03 29.88 -23.82
C LEU A 546 25.82 28.83 -24.60
N SER A 547 25.76 28.87 -25.93
CA SER A 547 26.71 28.12 -26.77
C SER A 547 28.14 28.60 -26.50
N ALA A 548 29.16 27.78 -26.78
CA ALA A 548 30.56 28.17 -26.61
C ALA A 548 30.90 29.53 -27.28
N ARG A 549 30.38 29.73 -28.50
CA ARG A 549 30.57 30.95 -29.28
C ARG A 549 29.90 32.17 -28.64
N ASP A 550 28.67 32.01 -28.16
CA ASP A 550 27.93 33.11 -27.55
C ASP A 550 28.45 33.44 -26.15
N PHE A 551 28.97 32.43 -25.45
CA PHE A 551 29.69 32.61 -24.20
C PHE A 551 30.96 33.45 -24.42
N SER A 552 31.79 33.16 -25.44
CA SER A 552 32.97 34.00 -25.74
C SER A 552 32.58 35.46 -25.95
N LYS A 553 31.54 35.72 -26.74
CA LYS A 553 31.05 37.09 -26.98
C LYS A 553 30.54 37.77 -25.71
N PHE A 554 29.83 37.03 -24.86
CA PHE A 554 29.30 37.53 -23.60
C PHE A 554 30.42 38.01 -22.67
N ILE A 555 31.49 37.22 -22.51
CA ILE A 555 32.65 37.57 -21.68
C ILE A 555 33.40 38.80 -22.21
N THR A 556 33.64 38.85 -23.52
CA THR A 556 34.33 40.00 -24.15
C THR A 556 33.52 41.29 -23.97
N ALA A 557 32.21 41.24 -24.22
CA ALA A 557 31.33 42.41 -24.07
C ALA A 557 31.24 42.89 -22.61
N LEU A 558 31.27 41.99 -21.63
CA LEU A 558 31.31 42.35 -20.21
C LEU A 558 32.62 43.06 -19.84
N SER A 559 33.75 42.53 -20.33
CA SER A 559 35.08 43.09 -20.08
C SER A 559 35.24 44.50 -20.67
N GLU A 560 34.55 44.82 -21.76
CA GLU A 560 34.49 46.16 -22.36
C GLU A 560 33.60 47.15 -21.58
N LYS A 561 32.55 46.68 -20.90
CA LYS A 561 31.63 47.53 -20.11
C LYS A 561 32.16 47.89 -18.73
N ILE A 562 33.11 47.13 -18.20
CA ILE A 562 33.69 47.30 -16.86
C ILE A 562 34.95 48.21 -16.91
N LYS A 563 35.57 48.38 -18.09
CA LYS A 563 36.58 49.41 -18.36
C LYS A 563 35.91 50.77 -18.55
#